data_AF-A0A1M6FID1-F1
#
_entry.id   AF-A0A1M6FID1-F1
#
_cell.length_a   1.000
_cell.length_b   1.000
_cell.length_c   1.000
_cell.angle_alpha   90.00
_cell.angle_beta   90.00
_cell.angle_gamma   90.00
#
_symmetry.space_group_name_H-M   'P 1'
#
loop_
_entity.id
_entity.type
_entity.pdbx_description
1 polymer ?
#
loop_
_entity_poly.entity_id
_entity_poly.type
_entity_poly.pdbx_seq_one_letter_code
_entity_poly.pdbx_strand_id
1 'polypeptide(L)'
;MKSQKIGNIENSNLSNVNTNNESSIVGLKKNNSLIKYIPITFSLLALTLSIIALYRTSPITIDLFGASVGALSFLVAILAIMFGYNILGIKGQISKEIHDVSHNMKNEIVNNISDAKGQIYFSSSESNILSGQYQQSFHNLLLSLDELNKGGLSSDEEIAIVENKMLYVIKKLDNEHDISFTDRYTYDRYVEIAKRLNSEIGNSILEFLFNHKMN
;
A
#
# COMPACT_ATOMS: atom_id res chain seq x y z
N MET A 1 -56.76 8.75 -12.46
CA MET A 1 -55.51 8.93 -11.68
C MET A 1 -54.34 8.63 -12.61
N LYS A 2 -53.35 9.53 -12.62
CA LYS A 2 -52.28 9.59 -13.61
C LYS A 2 -51.22 8.51 -13.36
N SER A 3 -50.81 7.86 -14.45
CA SER A 3 -49.59 7.08 -14.60
C SER A 3 -48.37 7.97 -14.34
N GLN A 4 -47.44 7.50 -13.51
CA GLN A 4 -46.09 8.04 -13.42
C GLN A 4 -45.08 6.94 -13.75
N LYS A 5 -44.42 7.19 -14.87
CA LYS A 5 -43.21 6.56 -15.40
C LYS A 5 -42.18 6.31 -14.29
N ILE A 6 -41.74 5.06 -14.21
CA ILE A 6 -40.49 4.65 -13.57
C ILE A 6 -39.38 5.35 -14.36
N GLY A 7 -38.68 6.28 -13.70
CA GLY A 7 -37.49 6.92 -14.25
C GLY A 7 -36.32 5.95 -14.20
N ASN A 8 -35.65 5.81 -15.35
CA ASN A 8 -34.32 5.22 -15.49
C ASN A 8 -33.41 5.70 -14.35
N ILE A 9 -32.91 4.77 -13.55
CA ILE A 9 -31.68 5.00 -12.80
C ILE A 9 -30.57 4.63 -13.77
N GLU A 10 -30.11 5.65 -14.52
CA GLU A 10 -28.90 5.54 -15.32
C GLU A 10 -27.73 5.21 -14.39
N ASN A 11 -27.20 4.02 -14.64
CA ASN A 11 -25.96 3.53 -14.10
C ASN A 11 -24.83 4.32 -14.77
N SER A 12 -24.49 5.47 -14.23
CA SER A 12 -23.33 6.26 -14.67
C SER A 12 -22.73 6.99 -13.48
N ASN A 13 -21.95 6.29 -12.65
CA ASN A 13 -20.92 6.90 -11.80
C ASN A 13 -19.94 5.87 -11.21
N LEU A 14 -19.59 4.81 -11.96
CA LEU A 14 -18.41 3.99 -11.69
C LEU A 14 -17.43 4.05 -12.87
N SER A 15 -17.00 5.27 -13.20
CA SER A 15 -15.81 5.47 -14.02
C SER A 15 -15.15 6.79 -13.65
N ASN A 16 -14.53 6.83 -12.48
CA ASN A 16 -13.37 7.67 -12.19
C ASN A 16 -12.87 7.39 -10.78
N VAL A 17 -12.40 6.15 -10.54
CA VAL A 17 -11.26 6.01 -9.63
C VAL A 17 -10.06 6.47 -10.45
N ASN A 18 -9.91 7.79 -10.47
CA ASN A 18 -8.73 8.47 -10.98
C ASN A 18 -7.51 7.88 -10.27
N THR A 19 -6.73 7.07 -10.96
CA THR A 19 -5.47 6.49 -10.50
C THR A 19 -4.34 7.53 -10.39
N ASN A 20 -4.67 8.82 -10.32
CA ASN A 20 -3.69 9.90 -10.24
C ASN A 20 -3.52 10.48 -8.83
N ASN A 21 -3.64 9.64 -7.79
CA ASN A 21 -3.20 10.04 -6.45
C ASN A 21 -1.68 9.86 -6.25
N GLU A 22 -0.89 9.92 -7.34
CA GLU A 22 0.55 10.18 -7.28
C GLU A 22 0.89 11.64 -6.93
N SER A 23 -0.09 12.53 -6.69
CA SER A 23 0.18 13.96 -6.54
C SER A 23 0.01 14.57 -5.14
N SER A 24 -0.09 13.78 -4.07
CA SER A 24 -0.08 14.33 -2.69
C SER A 24 1.24 14.15 -1.94
N ILE A 25 2.24 13.47 -2.54
CA ILE A 25 3.62 13.44 -2.03
C ILE A 25 4.56 14.10 -3.05
N VAL A 26 4.15 15.22 -3.64
CA VAL A 26 5.04 16.08 -4.44
C VAL A 26 4.96 17.50 -3.91
N GLY A 27 5.22 17.65 -2.61
CA GLY A 27 5.23 18.94 -1.91
C GLY A 27 6.51 19.26 -1.15
N LEU A 28 7.50 18.35 -1.15
CA LEU A 28 8.81 18.61 -0.56
C LEU A 28 9.92 18.26 -1.55
N LYS A 29 9.84 18.86 -2.75
CA LYS A 29 11.02 19.00 -3.61
C LYS A 29 11.96 20.03 -2.98
N LYS A 30 12.63 19.58 -1.92
CA LYS A 30 14.03 19.82 -1.59
C LYS A 30 14.59 21.14 -2.13
N ASN A 31 14.41 22.23 -1.38
CA ASN A 31 15.32 23.36 -1.47
C ASN A 31 16.49 23.20 -0.48
N ASN A 32 17.23 22.09 -0.58
CA ASN A 32 18.51 21.91 0.13
C ASN A 32 19.69 22.45 -0.68
N SER A 33 19.43 23.15 -1.78
CA SER A 33 20.50 23.75 -2.60
C SER A 33 21.27 24.80 -1.79
N LEU A 34 20.56 25.62 -0.99
CA LEU A 34 21.15 26.68 -0.17
C LEU A 34 22.11 26.15 0.89
N ILE A 35 21.81 25.05 1.57
CA ILE A 35 22.67 24.46 2.60
C ILE A 35 24.02 24.01 2.02
N LYS A 36 24.05 23.58 0.75
CA LYS A 36 25.28 23.16 0.07
C LYS A 36 26.24 24.32 -0.19
N TYR A 37 25.74 25.55 -0.29
CA TYR A 37 26.55 26.74 -0.59
C TYR A 37 27.05 27.49 0.65
N ILE A 38 26.49 27.23 1.84
CA ILE A 38 26.91 27.85 3.11
C ILE A 38 28.43 27.67 3.40
N PRO A 39 29.03 26.47 3.27
CA PRO A 39 30.48 26.34 3.51
C PRO A 39 31.31 27.07 2.44
N ILE A 40 30.81 27.17 1.21
CA ILE A 40 31.49 27.85 0.09
C ILE A 40 31.50 29.36 0.33
N THR A 41 30.37 29.95 0.72
CA THR A 41 30.28 31.39 1.00
C THR A 41 31.11 31.78 2.23
N PHE A 42 31.13 30.95 3.27
CA PHE A 42 31.97 31.17 4.44
C PHE A 42 33.47 31.06 4.11
N SER A 43 33.86 30.09 3.27
CA SER A 43 35.25 29.93 2.82
C SER A 43 35.71 31.10 1.94
N LEU A 44 34.86 31.59 1.03
CA LEU A 44 35.16 32.77 0.21
C LEU A 44 35.32 34.03 1.08
N LEU A 45 34.46 34.21 2.08
CA LEU A 45 34.52 35.36 2.99
C LEU A 45 35.79 35.33 3.86
N ALA A 46 36.19 34.14 4.34
CA ALA A 46 37.44 33.96 5.07
C ALA A 46 38.67 34.24 4.19
N LEU A 47 38.64 33.80 2.92
CA LEU A 47 39.70 34.05 1.95
C LEU A 47 39.87 35.55 1.65
N THR A 48 38.77 36.28 1.44
CA THR A 48 38.85 37.73 1.17
C THR A 48 39.32 38.52 2.41
N LEU A 49 38.86 38.15 3.61
CA LEU A 49 39.38 38.74 4.85
C LEU A 49 40.88 38.48 5.04
N SER A 50 41.35 37.27 4.70
CA SER A 50 42.77 36.90 4.76
C SER A 50 43.61 37.74 3.79
N ILE A 51 43.15 37.93 2.55
CA ILE A 51 43.83 38.74 1.54
C ILE A 51 43.86 40.23 1.95
N ILE A 52 42.76 40.76 2.50
CA ILE A 52 42.66 42.14 2.98
C ILE A 52 43.57 42.38 4.18
N ALA A 53 43.68 41.41 5.09
CA ALA A 53 44.61 41.47 6.23
C ALA A 53 46.07 41.45 5.78
N LEU A 54 46.38 40.73 4.70
CA LEU A 54 47.72 40.65 4.11
C LEU A 54 48.17 41.99 3.49
N TYR A 55 47.23 42.80 3.01
CA TYR A 55 47.53 44.07 2.34
C TYR A 55 47.75 45.26 3.28
N ARG A 56 47.40 45.14 4.57
CA ARG A 56 47.20 46.31 5.45
C ARG A 56 48.23 46.51 6.58
N THR A 57 49.16 45.59 6.84
CA THR A 57 50.04 45.70 8.03
C THR A 57 51.47 45.19 7.84
N SER A 58 52.41 45.86 8.51
CA SER A 58 53.88 45.65 8.52
C SER A 58 54.35 44.25 8.98
N PRO A 59 55.60 43.85 8.69
CA PRO A 59 55.90 42.48 8.25
C PRO A 59 56.25 41.43 9.33
N ILE A 60 56.07 41.67 10.65
CA ILE A 60 56.68 40.78 11.68
C ILE A 60 55.68 40.13 12.64
N THR A 61 54.48 40.68 12.83
CA THR A 61 53.44 40.10 13.73
C THR A 61 52.37 39.26 13.02
N ILE A 62 52.37 39.27 11.68
CA ILE A 62 51.32 38.62 10.86
C ILE A 62 51.56 37.12 10.68
N ASP A 63 52.81 36.66 10.72
CA ASP A 63 53.12 35.25 10.44
C ASP A 63 52.45 34.30 11.45
N LEU A 64 52.45 34.65 12.74
CA LEU A 64 51.85 33.81 13.77
C LEU A 64 50.31 33.91 13.78
N PHE A 65 49.75 35.11 13.62
CA PHE A 65 48.29 35.31 13.65
C PHE A 65 47.63 34.73 12.40
N GLY A 66 48.23 34.95 11.22
CA GLY A 66 47.79 34.36 9.95
C GLY A 66 47.90 32.84 9.95
N ALA A 67 49.02 32.28 10.45
CA ALA A 67 49.16 30.83 10.59
C ALA A 67 48.14 30.24 11.57
N SER A 68 47.85 30.92 12.69
CA SER A 68 46.84 30.48 13.66
C SER A 68 45.43 30.48 13.08
N VAL A 69 45.06 31.53 12.35
CA VAL A 69 43.75 31.62 11.67
C VAL A 69 43.65 30.57 10.55
N GLY A 70 44.73 30.34 9.80
CA GLY A 70 44.80 29.30 8.77
C GLY A 70 44.64 27.89 9.34
N ALA A 71 45.36 27.58 10.43
CA ALA A 71 45.24 26.29 11.12
C ALA A 71 43.82 26.07 11.68
N LEU A 72 43.20 27.12 12.22
CA LEU A 72 41.83 27.04 12.73
C LEU A 72 40.81 26.86 11.60
N SER A 73 40.98 27.55 10.47
CA SER A 73 40.13 27.39 9.29
C SER A 73 40.21 25.97 8.71
N PHE A 74 41.42 25.41 8.65
CA PHE A 74 41.65 24.04 8.22
C PHE A 74 41.00 23.02 9.17
N LEU A 75 41.11 23.23 10.49
CA LEU A 75 40.46 22.38 11.48
C LEU A 75 38.93 22.40 11.35
N VAL A 76 38.34 23.58 11.16
CA VAL A 76 36.88 23.72 10.92
C VAL A 76 36.47 23.02 9.63
N ALA A 77 37.29 23.09 8.57
CA ALA A 77 37.02 22.39 7.31
C ALA A 77 37.04 20.86 7.48
N ILE A 78 38.02 20.30 8.18
CA ILE A 78 38.08 18.85 8.47
C ILE A 78 36.86 18.43 9.29
N LEU A 79 36.50 19.19 10.33
CA LEU A 79 35.31 18.91 11.13
C LEU A 79 34.04 18.94 10.28
N ALA A 80 33.89 19.93 9.40
CA ALA A 80 32.75 20.03 8.49
C ALA A 80 32.67 18.82 7.53
N ILE A 81 33.81 18.32 7.04
CA ILE A 81 33.86 17.12 6.20
C ILE A 81 33.48 15.88 7.01
N MET A 82 34.04 15.67 8.20
CA MET A 82 33.73 14.52 9.06
C MET A 82 32.25 14.50 9.48
N PHE A 83 31.72 15.64 9.94
CA PHE A 83 30.30 15.76 10.27
C PHE A 83 29.42 15.61 9.02
N GLY A 84 29.84 16.14 7.87
CA GLY A 84 29.12 15.98 6.61
C GLY A 84 28.97 14.52 6.20
N TYR A 85 30.06 13.73 6.23
CA TYR A 85 30.01 12.29 5.94
C TYR A 85 29.15 11.53 6.95
N ASN A 86 29.29 11.84 8.24
CA ASN A 86 28.51 11.17 9.29
C ASN A 86 26.99 11.46 9.16
N ILE A 87 26.62 12.71 8.88
CA ILE A 87 25.22 13.12 8.65
C ILE A 87 24.64 12.47 7.40
N LEU A 88 25.42 12.33 6.32
CA LEU A 88 24.98 11.64 5.11
C LEU A 88 24.75 10.14 5.35
N GLY A 89 25.60 9.49 6.15
CA GLY A 89 25.43 8.11 6.57
C GLY A 89 24.15 7.89 7.37
N ILE A 90 23.92 8.72 8.39
CA ILE A 90 22.68 8.72 9.20
C ILE A 90 21.44 8.93 8.33
N LYS A 91 21.50 9.88 7.39
CA LYS A 91 20.39 10.14 6.47
C LYS A 91 20.07 8.96 5.56
N GLY A 92 21.09 8.23 5.10
CA GLY A 92 20.93 7.03 4.30
C GLY A 92 20.24 5.90 5.09
N GLN A 93 20.66 5.68 6.33
CA GLN A 93 20.05 4.68 7.23
C GLN A 93 18.59 5.02 7.53
N ILE A 94 18.30 6.27 7.92
CA ILE A 94 16.94 6.75 8.17
C ILE A 94 16.07 6.58 6.92
N SER A 95 16.59 6.91 5.73
CA SER A 95 15.81 6.77 4.50
C SER A 95 15.47 5.31 4.19
N LYS A 96 16.37 4.37 4.49
CA LYS A 96 16.12 2.94 4.31
C LYS A 96 15.08 2.44 5.30
N GLU A 97 15.23 2.78 6.57
CA GLU A 97 14.30 2.37 7.62
C GLU A 97 12.89 2.93 7.39
N ILE A 98 12.77 4.20 6.98
CA ILE A 98 11.48 4.79 6.58
C ILE A 98 10.87 4.03 5.40
N HIS A 99 11.67 3.66 4.41
CA HIS A 99 11.19 2.91 3.25
C HIS A 99 10.69 1.51 3.66
N ASP A 100 11.45 0.81 4.49
CA ASP A 100 11.11 -0.53 4.97
C ASP A 100 9.84 -0.50 5.83
N VAL A 101 9.72 0.46 6.75
CA VAL A 101 8.50 0.69 7.54
C VAL A 101 7.32 1.02 6.63
N SER A 102 7.48 1.92 5.66
CA SER A 102 6.40 2.29 4.75
C SER A 102 5.94 1.11 3.89
N HIS A 103 6.87 0.27 3.42
CA HIS A 103 6.55 -0.91 2.63
C HIS A 103 5.82 -1.96 3.48
N ASN A 104 6.29 -2.20 4.70
CA ASN A 104 5.65 -3.14 5.62
C ASN A 104 4.24 -2.69 6.02
N MET A 105 4.07 -1.40 6.34
CA MET A 105 2.76 -0.82 6.62
C MET A 105 1.81 -0.96 5.43
N LYS A 106 2.30 -0.76 4.20
CA LYS A 106 1.47 -0.94 2.99
C LYS A 106 0.97 -2.38 2.87
N ASN A 107 1.84 -3.36 3.08
CA ASN A 107 1.47 -4.78 3.03
C ASN A 107 0.48 -5.15 4.14
N GLU A 108 0.73 -4.69 5.36
CA GLU A 108 -0.16 -4.91 6.49
C GLU A 108 -1.55 -4.30 6.25
N ILE A 109 -1.62 -3.10 5.68
CA ILE A 109 -2.90 -2.46 5.30
C ILE A 109 -3.63 -3.28 4.24
N VAL A 110 -2.92 -3.75 3.21
CA VAL A 110 -3.53 -4.57 2.14
C VAL A 110 -4.10 -5.87 2.70
N ASN A 111 -3.35 -6.55 3.56
CA ASN A 111 -3.79 -7.80 4.19
C ASN A 111 -5.00 -7.58 5.10
N ASN A 112 -4.96 -6.56 5.96
CA ASN A 112 -6.09 -6.19 6.82
C ASN A 112 -7.36 -5.83 6.01
N ILE A 113 -7.23 -5.12 4.89
CA ILE A 113 -8.36 -4.80 4.03
C ILE A 113 -8.95 -6.06 3.39
N SER A 114 -8.09 -6.99 2.94
CA SER A 114 -8.52 -8.26 2.37
C SER A 114 -9.33 -9.07 3.40
N ASP A 115 -8.79 -9.22 4.61
CA ASP A 115 -9.48 -9.95 5.69
C ASP A 115 -10.80 -9.28 6.10
N ALA A 116 -10.82 -7.95 6.22
CA ALA A 116 -12.04 -7.21 6.53
C ALA A 116 -13.12 -7.41 5.44
N LYS A 117 -12.74 -7.39 4.16
CA LYS A 117 -13.68 -7.73 3.07
C LYS A 117 -14.19 -9.15 3.19
N GLY A 118 -13.31 -10.10 3.48
CA GLY A 118 -13.66 -11.50 3.71
C GLY A 118 -14.74 -11.64 4.78
N GLN A 119 -14.52 -11.03 5.95
CA GLN A 119 -15.48 -11.05 7.06
C GLN A 119 -16.80 -10.34 6.72
N ILE A 120 -16.76 -9.24 5.96
CA ILE A 120 -17.98 -8.54 5.50
C ILE A 120 -18.79 -9.44 4.55
N TYR A 121 -18.12 -10.09 3.59
CA TYR A 121 -18.78 -11.02 2.68
C TYR A 121 -19.36 -12.22 3.44
N PHE A 122 -18.63 -12.78 4.40
CA PHE A 122 -19.14 -13.83 5.26
C PHE A 122 -20.40 -13.40 6.03
N SER A 123 -20.37 -12.24 6.70
CA SER A 123 -21.52 -11.71 7.43
C SER A 123 -22.73 -11.48 6.52
N SER A 124 -22.51 -10.95 5.32
CA SER A 124 -23.57 -10.79 4.32
C SER A 124 -24.15 -12.14 3.87
N SER A 125 -23.30 -13.16 3.72
CA SER A 125 -23.74 -14.51 3.37
C SER A 125 -24.64 -15.13 4.45
N GLU A 126 -24.36 -14.87 5.73
CA GLU A 126 -25.18 -15.36 6.85
C GLU A 126 -26.57 -14.72 6.83
N SER A 127 -26.65 -13.41 6.58
CA SER A 127 -27.93 -12.72 6.39
C SER A 127 -28.73 -13.29 5.21
N ASN A 128 -28.05 -13.63 4.11
CA ASN A 128 -28.69 -14.23 2.94
C ASN A 128 -29.21 -15.64 3.23
N ILE A 129 -28.47 -16.46 3.99
CA ILE A 129 -28.93 -17.80 4.42
C ILE A 129 -30.20 -17.70 5.24
N LEU A 130 -30.25 -16.78 6.21
CA LEU A 130 -31.44 -16.55 7.04
C LEU A 130 -32.66 -16.13 6.21
N SER A 131 -32.41 -15.47 5.08
CA SER A 131 -33.44 -15.00 4.15
C SER A 131 -33.78 -16.00 3.05
N GLY A 132 -33.20 -17.20 3.06
CA GLY A 132 -33.36 -18.22 2.01
C GLY A 132 -32.72 -17.88 0.66
N GLN A 133 -31.84 -16.87 0.62
CA GLN A 133 -31.14 -16.41 -0.58
C GLN A 133 -29.83 -17.17 -0.78
N TYR A 134 -29.92 -18.48 -1.04
CA TYR A 134 -28.75 -19.35 -1.06
C TYR A 134 -27.78 -19.06 -2.21
N GLN A 135 -28.26 -18.62 -3.37
CA GLN A 135 -27.38 -18.29 -4.50
C GLN A 135 -26.52 -17.04 -4.23
N GLN A 136 -27.12 -16.01 -3.62
CA GLN A 136 -26.39 -14.83 -3.16
C GLN A 136 -25.44 -15.16 -2.01
N SER A 137 -25.85 -16.08 -1.12
CA SER A 137 -24.98 -16.58 -0.06
C SER A 137 -23.75 -17.31 -0.63
N PHE A 138 -23.94 -18.19 -1.62
CA PHE A 138 -22.85 -18.89 -2.30
C PHE A 138 -21.85 -17.91 -2.91
N HIS A 139 -22.33 -16.90 -3.64
CA HIS A 139 -21.49 -15.84 -4.20
C HIS A 139 -20.63 -15.17 -3.11
N ASN A 140 -21.28 -14.73 -2.02
CA ASN A 140 -20.60 -14.03 -0.95
C ASN A 140 -19.62 -14.94 -0.19
N LEU A 141 -19.95 -16.21 0.04
CA LEU A 141 -19.02 -17.17 0.66
C LEU A 141 -17.80 -17.41 -0.22
N LEU A 142 -17.98 -17.46 -1.55
CA LEU A 142 -16.87 -17.66 -2.48
C LEU A 142 -15.92 -16.45 -2.48
N LEU A 143 -16.48 -15.24 -2.48
CA LEU A 143 -15.68 -14.01 -2.33
C LEU A 143 -15.01 -13.91 -0.96
N SER A 144 -15.70 -14.36 0.09
CA SER A 144 -15.13 -14.41 1.44
C SER A 144 -13.87 -15.28 1.46
N LEU A 145 -13.99 -16.53 0.99
CA LEU A 145 -12.85 -17.46 0.93
C LEU A 145 -11.70 -16.92 0.07
N ASP A 146 -11.98 -16.28 -1.06
CA ASP A 146 -10.93 -15.67 -1.93
C ASP A 146 -10.19 -14.52 -1.22
N GLU A 147 -10.88 -13.66 -0.49
CA GLU A 147 -10.26 -12.52 0.20
C GLU A 147 -9.54 -12.93 1.49
N LEU A 148 -10.08 -13.88 2.27
CA LEU A 148 -9.41 -14.39 3.48
C LEU A 148 -8.11 -15.13 3.13
N ASN A 149 -8.11 -15.91 2.05
CA ASN A 149 -6.91 -16.62 1.58
C ASN A 149 -5.82 -15.65 1.07
N LYS A 150 -6.20 -14.46 0.57
CA LYS A 150 -5.24 -13.42 0.15
C LYS A 150 -4.66 -12.64 1.32
N GLY A 151 -5.46 -12.31 2.32
CA GLY A 151 -5.02 -11.45 3.42
C GLY A 151 -4.16 -12.19 4.44
N GLY A 152 -4.45 -13.48 4.68
CA GLY A 152 -3.58 -14.38 5.43
C GLY A 152 -3.40 -14.01 6.90
N LEU A 153 -4.32 -13.21 7.48
CA LEU A 153 -4.35 -12.92 8.92
C LEU A 153 -5.36 -13.81 9.66
N SER A 154 -6.35 -14.34 8.94
CA SER A 154 -7.40 -15.22 9.47
C SER A 154 -6.82 -16.58 9.85
N SER A 155 -7.27 -17.11 10.98
CA SER A 155 -6.88 -18.42 11.46
C SER A 155 -7.49 -19.56 10.63
N ASP A 156 -6.84 -20.73 10.65
CA ASP A 156 -7.36 -21.94 10.00
C ASP A 156 -8.77 -22.31 10.51
N GLU A 157 -9.05 -22.06 11.80
CA GLU A 157 -10.37 -22.30 12.40
C GLU A 157 -11.44 -21.37 11.82
N GLU A 158 -11.13 -20.08 11.66
CA GLU A 158 -12.04 -19.10 11.03
C GLU A 158 -12.33 -19.46 9.58
N ILE A 159 -11.30 -19.85 8.82
CA ILE A 159 -11.45 -20.29 7.43
C ILE A 159 -12.34 -21.54 7.38
N ALA A 160 -12.09 -22.53 8.23
CA ALA A 160 -12.89 -23.76 8.29
C ALA A 160 -14.38 -23.50 8.60
N ILE A 161 -14.71 -22.48 9.39
CA ILE A 161 -16.11 -22.07 9.63
C ILE A 161 -16.77 -21.60 8.32
N VAL A 162 -16.06 -20.78 7.54
CA VAL A 162 -16.55 -20.29 6.24
C VAL A 162 -16.70 -21.43 5.24
N GLU A 163 -15.72 -22.34 5.17
CA GLU A 163 -15.76 -23.53 4.31
C GLU A 163 -16.94 -24.44 4.65
N ASN A 164 -17.18 -24.71 5.94
CA ASN A 164 -18.33 -25.50 6.37
C ASN A 164 -19.67 -24.85 6.00
N LYS A 165 -19.76 -23.51 6.09
CA LYS A 165 -20.94 -22.78 5.64
C LYS A 165 -21.13 -22.87 4.13
N MET A 166 -20.04 -22.79 3.35
CA MET A 166 -20.08 -23.00 1.90
C MET A 166 -20.64 -24.38 1.54
N LEU A 167 -20.15 -25.44 2.17
CA LEU A 167 -20.66 -26.80 1.95
C LEU A 167 -22.14 -26.93 2.31
N TYR A 168 -22.59 -26.28 3.38
CA TYR A 168 -24.01 -26.22 3.73
C TYR A 168 -24.84 -25.56 2.63
N VAL A 169 -24.39 -24.42 2.11
CA VAL A 169 -25.08 -23.69 1.04
C VAL A 169 -25.12 -24.49 -0.25
N ILE A 170 -24.01 -25.12 -0.65
CA ILE A 170 -23.96 -26.04 -1.81
C ILE A 170 -25.02 -27.13 -1.69
N LYS A 171 -25.12 -27.79 -0.53
CA LYS A 171 -26.13 -28.84 -0.31
C LYS A 171 -27.57 -28.31 -0.40
N LYS A 172 -27.83 -27.09 0.09
CA LYS A 172 -29.15 -26.46 -0.03
C LYS A 172 -29.52 -26.19 -1.48
N LEU A 173 -28.54 -25.63 -2.19
CA LEU A 173 -28.63 -25.34 -3.60
C LEU A 173 -28.90 -26.60 -4.44
N ASP A 174 -28.13 -27.68 -4.27
CA ASP A 174 -28.32 -28.94 -5.00
C ASP A 174 -29.74 -29.49 -4.87
N ASN A 175 -30.38 -29.32 -3.71
CA ASN A 175 -31.74 -29.81 -3.44
C ASN A 175 -32.85 -28.96 -4.07
N GLU A 176 -32.59 -27.70 -4.39
CA GLU A 176 -33.59 -26.77 -4.94
C GLU A 176 -33.75 -26.90 -6.48
N HIS A 177 -32.87 -27.67 -7.14
CA HIS A 177 -32.96 -28.13 -8.55
C HIS A 177 -33.13 -27.06 -9.64
N ASP A 178 -33.05 -25.76 -9.33
CA ASP A 178 -33.20 -24.68 -10.32
C ASP A 178 -32.10 -23.62 -10.18
N ILE A 179 -30.85 -24.07 -10.29
CA ILE A 179 -29.68 -23.19 -10.24
C ILE A 179 -29.08 -23.12 -11.61
N SER A 180 -29.16 -21.92 -12.20
CA SER A 180 -28.35 -21.58 -13.35
C SER A 180 -27.42 -20.43 -13.02
N PHE A 181 -26.14 -20.62 -13.32
CA PHE A 181 -25.21 -19.52 -13.47
C PHE A 181 -25.44 -19.00 -14.88
N THR A 182 -26.20 -17.92 -15.05
CA THR A 182 -26.64 -17.43 -16.37
C THR A 182 -25.57 -16.63 -17.11
N ASP A 183 -24.56 -16.12 -16.39
CA ASP A 183 -23.48 -15.31 -16.94
C ASP A 183 -22.17 -16.11 -17.01
N ARG A 184 -21.67 -16.32 -18.25
CA ARG A 184 -20.41 -17.03 -18.50
C ARG A 184 -19.23 -16.35 -17.79
N TYR A 185 -19.19 -15.02 -17.78
CA TYR A 185 -18.09 -14.29 -17.15
C TYR A 185 -18.04 -14.55 -15.64
N THR A 186 -19.19 -14.50 -14.98
CA THR A 186 -19.31 -14.82 -13.56
C THR A 186 -18.95 -16.27 -13.27
N TYR A 187 -19.40 -17.22 -14.11
CA TYR A 187 -19.03 -18.63 -13.97
C TYR A 187 -17.52 -18.86 -14.06
N ASP A 188 -16.87 -18.31 -15.10
CA ASP A 188 -15.43 -18.46 -15.30
C ASP A 188 -14.65 -17.87 -14.12
N ARG A 189 -15.09 -16.71 -13.61
CA ARG A 189 -14.53 -16.10 -12.40
C ARG A 189 -14.67 -17.01 -11.18
N TYR A 190 -15.81 -17.67 -11.00
CA TYR A 190 -15.99 -18.59 -9.87
C TYR A 190 -15.08 -19.81 -9.97
N VAL A 191 -14.93 -20.37 -11.16
CA VAL A 191 -14.01 -21.48 -11.42
C VAL A 191 -12.57 -21.06 -11.13
N GLU A 192 -12.17 -19.85 -11.53
CA GLU A 192 -10.83 -19.33 -11.22
C GLU A 192 -10.59 -19.15 -9.73
N ILE A 193 -11.59 -18.63 -8.99
CA ILE A 193 -11.49 -18.53 -7.53
C ILE A 193 -11.35 -19.92 -6.92
N ALA A 194 -12.23 -20.85 -7.27
CA ALA A 194 -12.25 -22.19 -6.69
C ALA A 194 -10.92 -22.94 -6.90
N LYS A 195 -10.26 -22.76 -8.04
CA LYS A 195 -8.92 -23.31 -8.33
C LYS A 195 -7.80 -22.78 -7.43
N ARG A 196 -7.97 -21.60 -6.83
CA ARG A 196 -6.97 -20.98 -5.94
C ARG A 196 -7.17 -21.35 -4.47
N LEU A 197 -8.35 -21.87 -4.11
CA LEU A 197 -8.65 -22.28 -2.75
C LEU A 197 -7.96 -23.60 -2.40
N ASN A 198 -7.95 -23.96 -1.11
CA ASN A 198 -7.47 -25.26 -0.66
C ASN A 198 -8.15 -26.38 -1.45
N SER A 199 -7.37 -27.43 -1.75
CA SER A 199 -7.76 -28.55 -2.60
C SER A 199 -9.09 -29.18 -2.21
N GLU A 200 -9.44 -29.31 -0.93
CA GLU A 200 -10.70 -29.97 -0.53
C GLU A 200 -11.92 -29.11 -0.86
N ILE A 201 -12.03 -27.92 -0.28
CA ILE A 201 -13.17 -27.02 -0.53
C ILE A 201 -13.24 -26.56 -1.98
N GLY A 202 -12.08 -26.26 -2.59
CA GLY A 202 -11.98 -25.84 -3.99
C GLY A 202 -12.52 -26.91 -4.93
N ASN A 203 -12.20 -28.19 -4.68
CA ASN A 203 -12.74 -29.30 -5.47
C ASN A 203 -14.24 -29.45 -5.30
N SER A 204 -14.78 -29.33 -4.07
CA SER A 204 -16.23 -29.38 -3.84
C SER A 204 -16.97 -28.25 -4.57
N ILE A 205 -16.42 -27.04 -4.57
CA ILE A 205 -17.00 -25.90 -5.31
C ILE A 205 -16.93 -26.16 -6.82
N LEU A 206 -15.81 -26.66 -7.33
CA LEU A 206 -15.65 -26.98 -8.75
C LEU A 206 -16.65 -28.05 -9.20
N GLU A 207 -16.79 -29.13 -8.42
CA GLU A 207 -17.76 -30.20 -8.68
C GLU A 207 -19.19 -29.65 -8.74
N PHE A 208 -19.56 -28.83 -7.76
CA PHE A 208 -20.85 -28.15 -7.74
C PHE A 208 -21.09 -27.29 -9.00
N LEU A 209 -20.11 -26.46 -9.37
CA LEU A 209 -20.17 -25.61 -10.57
C LEU A 209 -20.22 -26.44 -11.87
N PHE A 210 -19.57 -27.60 -11.92
CA PHE A 210 -19.63 -28.47 -13.10
C PHE A 210 -20.96 -29.21 -13.23
N ASN A 211 -21.57 -29.62 -12.12
CA ASN A 211 -22.86 -30.31 -12.11
C ASN A 211 -24.02 -29.38 -12.48
N HIS A 212 -23.87 -28.08 -12.22
CA HIS A 212 -24.87 -27.03 -12.49
C HIS A 212 -24.44 -26.10 -13.64
N LYS A 213 -23.63 -26.62 -14.57
CA LYS A 213 -23.10 -25.86 -15.70
C LYS A 213 -24.22 -25.25 -16.54
N MET A 214 -23.94 -24.08 -17.13
CA MET A 214 -24.84 -23.36 -18.04
C MET A 214 -25.53 -24.31 -19.03
N ASN A 215 -26.84 -24.51 -18.88
CA ASN A 215 -27.73 -24.98 -19.95
C ASN A 215 -28.21 -23.77 -20.76
#